data_AF-A0A813EQM9-F1
#
_entry.id   AF-A0A813EQM9-F1
#
_cell.length_a   1.000
_cell.length_b   1.000
_cell.length_c   1.000
_cell.angle_alpha   90.00
_cell.angle_beta   90.00
_cell.angle_gamma   90.00
#
_symmetry.space_group_name_H-M   'P 1'
#
loop_
_entity.id
_entity.type
_entity.pdbx_description
1 polymer ?
#
loop_
_entity_poly.entity_id
_entity_poly.type
_entity_poly.pdbx_seq_one_letter_code
_entity_poly.pdbx_strand_id
1 'polypeptide(L)'
;SLLQHSIGGNGFMVMLACLSPADKYYEENLSTLQYATQAALIKNKPVVNLDPKDRLIQQLRQQLEAAHAYILNNMGLEELPEELLQAASSRGERRRRDRSSSAAAGLKASAPEPSSGRHSHSQRRLVGSAQRSGTSSPEPGLRSRERGTTSSSNKGSKVGGGGY
;
A
#
# COMPACT_ATOMS: atom_id res chain seq x y z
N SER A 1 3.93 12.79 -4.36
CA SER A 1 4.32 12.94 -5.79
C SER A 1 4.31 11.55 -6.43
N LEU A 2 3.81 11.41 -7.65
CA LEU A 2 3.57 10.11 -8.29
C LEU A 2 4.87 9.35 -8.65
N LEU A 3 5.93 10.07 -8.99
CA LEU A 3 7.20 9.48 -9.46
C LEU A 3 8.30 9.40 -8.40
N GLN A 4 7.97 9.68 -7.14
CA GLN A 4 8.95 9.74 -6.06
C GLN A 4 9.69 8.42 -5.84
N HIS A 5 9.05 7.29 -6.12
CA HIS A 5 9.69 5.98 -6.03
C HIS A 5 10.58 5.67 -7.24
N SER A 6 10.27 6.23 -8.40
CA SER A 6 10.98 5.97 -9.65
C SER A 6 12.21 6.86 -9.83
N ILE A 7 12.24 8.05 -9.21
CA ILE A 7 13.38 9.00 -9.28
C ILE A 7 14.11 9.06 -7.95
N GLY A 8 15.28 8.42 -7.87
CA GLY A 8 16.09 8.35 -6.66
C GLY A 8 15.58 7.35 -5.61
N GLY A 9 14.65 6.46 -5.98
CA GLY A 9 13.97 5.55 -5.07
C GLY A 9 14.14 4.06 -5.41
N ASN A 10 13.15 3.27 -5.00
CA ASN A 10 13.09 1.82 -5.22
C ASN A 10 12.35 1.52 -6.52
N GLY A 11 13.11 1.44 -7.62
CA GLY A 11 12.62 1.05 -8.93
C GLY A 11 13.70 1.20 -9.99
N PHE A 12 13.58 0.44 -11.09
CA PHE A 12 14.39 0.67 -12.29
C PHE A 12 13.84 1.86 -13.05
N MET A 13 14.72 2.75 -13.53
CA MET A 13 14.33 3.92 -14.30
C MET A 13 15.17 3.99 -15.57
N VAL A 14 14.50 4.29 -16.68
CA VAL A 14 15.10 4.67 -17.95
C VAL A 14 14.50 6.00 -18.38
N MET A 15 15.36 6.94 -18.75
CA MET A 15 14.94 8.20 -19.36
C MET A 15 15.34 8.19 -20.83
N LEU A 16 14.40 8.56 -21.69
CA LEU A 16 14.62 8.66 -23.13
C LEU A 16 14.55 10.14 -23.53
N ALA A 17 15.58 10.62 -24.21
CA ALA A 17 15.60 11.94 -24.80
C ALA A 17 15.22 11.85 -26.28
N CYS A 18 14.10 12.47 -26.65
CA CYS A 18 13.65 12.54 -28.04
C CYS A 18 14.13 13.86 -28.66
N LEU A 19 14.93 13.79 -29.71
CA LEU A 19 15.56 14.95 -30.34
C LEU A 19 15.18 15.06 -31.81
N SER A 20 15.18 16.29 -32.34
CA SER A 20 15.01 16.53 -33.78
C SER A 20 16.36 16.80 -34.44
N PRO A 21 16.69 16.18 -35.58
CA PRO A 21 17.98 16.41 -36.24
C PRO A 21 18.09 17.75 -36.97
N ALA A 22 17.05 18.60 -37.00
CA ALA A 22 17.08 19.86 -37.73
C ALA A 22 17.79 20.98 -36.95
N ASP A 23 18.63 21.76 -37.65
CA ASP A 23 19.45 22.84 -37.06
C ASP A 23 18.64 23.89 -36.29
N LYS A 24 17.40 24.15 -36.74
CA LYS A 24 16.49 25.09 -36.08
C LYS A 24 16.15 24.72 -34.63
N TYR A 25 16.38 23.48 -34.21
CA TYR A 25 16.11 22.99 -32.85
C TYR A 25 17.39 22.77 -32.03
N TYR A 26 18.55 23.24 -32.50
CA TYR A 26 19.83 22.99 -31.85
C TYR A 26 19.87 23.38 -30.36
N GLU A 27 19.40 24.58 -30.02
CA GLU A 27 19.39 25.08 -28.63
C GLU A 27 18.47 24.27 -27.68
N GLU A 28 17.27 23.90 -28.15
CA GLU A 28 16.31 23.09 -27.38
C GLU A 28 16.83 21.65 -27.20
N ASN A 29 17.42 21.09 -28.26
CA ASN A 29 18.04 19.78 -28.20
C ASN A 29 19.22 19.76 -27.23
N LEU A 30 20.05 20.81 -27.23
CA LEU A 30 21.17 20.94 -26.28
C LEU A 30 20.67 20.98 -24.84
N SER A 31 19.62 21.75 -24.57
CA SER A 31 18.99 21.82 -23.24
C SER A 31 18.42 20.46 -22.81
N THR A 32 17.80 19.72 -23.73
CA THR A 32 17.28 18.37 -23.49
C THR A 32 18.41 17.37 -23.17
N LEU A 33 19.52 17.43 -23.92
CA LEU A 33 20.70 16.59 -23.70
C LEU A 33 21.38 16.88 -22.37
N GLN A 34 21.50 18.16 -22.01
CA GLN A 34 22.04 18.57 -20.71
C GLN A 34 21.18 18.02 -19.57
N TYR A 35 19.86 18.13 -19.67
CA TYR A 35 18.95 17.56 -18.68
C TYR A 35 19.06 16.03 -18.61
N ALA A 36 19.09 15.33 -19.74
CA ALA A 36 19.29 13.88 -19.78
C ALA A 36 20.60 13.45 -19.13
N THR A 37 21.68 14.23 -19.34
CA THR A 37 22.98 13.99 -18.71
C THR A 37 22.88 14.12 -17.18
N GLN A 38 22.21 15.15 -16.67
CA GLN A 38 22.00 15.31 -15.22
C GLN A 38 21.11 14.20 -14.65
N ALA A 39 20.06 13.82 -15.36
CA ALA A 39 19.16 12.75 -14.93
C ALA A 39 19.86 11.38 -14.89
N ALA A 40 20.82 11.12 -15.79
CA ALA A 40 21.63 9.90 -15.77
C ALA A 40 22.51 9.79 -14.52
N LEU A 41 22.79 10.89 -13.82
CA LEU A 41 23.53 10.88 -12.56
C LEU A 41 22.68 10.41 -11.37
N ILE A 42 21.35 10.34 -11.52
CA ILE A 42 20.44 9.90 -10.47
C ILE A 42 20.59 8.38 -10.29
N LYS A 43 21.03 7.97 -9.09
CA LYS A 43 21.22 6.55 -8.75
C LYS A 43 20.01 6.01 -8.00
N ASN A 44 19.27 5.10 -8.63
CA ASN A 44 18.20 4.36 -7.97
C ASN A 44 18.75 3.15 -7.18
N LYS A 45 17.99 2.70 -6.19
CA LYS A 45 18.30 1.51 -5.36
C LYS A 45 17.11 0.55 -5.41
N PRO A 46 16.92 -0.20 -6.51
CA PRO A 46 15.84 -1.16 -6.60
C PRO A 46 16.07 -2.30 -5.61
N VAL A 47 15.03 -2.63 -4.85
CA VAL A 47 14.97 -3.72 -3.87
C VAL A 47 13.81 -4.62 -4.25
N VAL A 48 14.02 -5.93 -4.15
CA VAL A 48 12.95 -6.91 -4.39
C VAL A 48 11.86 -6.70 -3.36
N ASN A 49 10.68 -6.34 -3.85
CA ASN A 49 9.52 -6.12 -3.01
C ASN A 49 8.91 -7.48 -2.67
N LEU A 50 9.23 -7.98 -1.48
CA LEU A 50 8.61 -9.17 -0.91
C LEU A 50 7.33 -8.78 -0.19
N ASP A 51 6.31 -9.63 -0.33
CA ASP A 51 5.10 -9.53 0.47
C ASP A 51 5.43 -9.62 1.97
N PRO A 52 4.62 -9.00 2.85
CA PRO A 52 4.89 -9.00 4.29
C PRO A 52 4.99 -10.43 4.87
N LYS A 53 4.23 -11.37 4.30
CA LYS A 53 4.29 -12.79 4.69
C LYS A 53 5.59 -13.44 4.23
N ASP A 54 6.01 -13.20 2.99
CA ASP A 54 7.23 -13.77 2.43
C ASP A 54 8.47 -13.21 3.12
N ARG A 55 8.48 -11.91 3.42
CA ARG A 55 9.51 -11.28 4.24
C ARG A 55 9.62 -11.94 5.62
N LEU A 56 8.49 -12.19 6.27
CA LEU A 56 8.45 -12.86 7.58
C LEU A 56 8.97 -14.30 7.46
N ILE A 57 8.53 -15.05 6.46
CA ILE A 57 8.99 -16.43 6.23
C ILE A 57 10.50 -16.47 5.99
N GLN A 58 11.05 -15.55 5.18
CA GLN A 58 12.49 -15.46 4.98
C GLN A 58 13.24 -15.12 6.27
N GLN A 59 12.75 -14.14 7.04
CA GLN A 59 13.37 -13.78 8.31
C GLN A 59 13.37 -14.95 9.30
N LEU A 60 12.26 -15.69 9.40
CA LEU A 60 12.16 -16.86 10.26
C LEU A 60 13.09 -18.00 9.80
N ARG A 61 13.21 -18.20 8.48
CA ARG A 61 14.16 -19.18 7.92
C ARG A 61 15.61 -18.80 8.22
N GLN A 62 15.98 -17.54 8.06
CA GLN A 62 17.31 -17.04 8.41
C GLN A 62 17.61 -17.19 9.91
N GLN A 63 16.63 -16.94 10.78
CA GLN A 63 16.79 -17.15 12.22
C GLN A 63 16.97 -18.64 12.56
N LEU A 64 16.21 -19.53 11.91
CA LEU A 64 16.38 -20.98 12.07
C LEU A 64 17.78 -21.41 11.61
N GLU A 65 18.22 -20.95 10.45
CA GLU A 65 19.54 -21.28 9.91
C GLU A 65 20.68 -20.76 10.80
N ALA A 66 20.58 -19.53 11.31
CA ALA A 66 21.56 -18.99 12.25
C ALA A 66 21.60 -19.77 13.58
N ALA A 67 20.44 -20.14 14.12
CA ALA A 67 20.36 -20.96 15.33
C ALA A 67 20.93 -22.37 15.09
N HIS A 68 20.60 -22.97 13.95
CA HIS A 68 21.13 -24.25 13.51
C HIS A 68 22.67 -24.20 13.42
N ALA A 69 23.22 -23.22 12.71
CA ALA A 69 24.66 -23.03 12.59
C ALA A 69 25.33 -22.82 13.96
N TYR A 70 24.72 -22.05 14.87
CA TYR A 70 25.23 -21.88 16.23
C TYR A 70 25.31 -23.21 16.98
N ILE A 71 24.26 -24.03 16.91
CA ILE A 71 24.23 -25.34 17.57
C ILE A 71 25.29 -26.27 16.98
N LEU A 72 25.39 -26.36 15.66
CA LEU A 72 26.38 -27.20 14.98
C LEU A 72 27.81 -26.81 15.37
N ASN A 73 28.13 -25.52 15.32
CA ASN A 73 29.44 -25.00 15.69
C ASN A 73 29.77 -25.27 17.16
N ASN A 74 28.80 -25.12 18.06
CA ASN A 74 29.03 -25.31 19.50
C ASN A 74 29.06 -26.79 19.92
N MET A 75 28.36 -27.67 19.19
CA MET A 75 28.31 -29.11 19.49
C MET A 75 29.28 -29.95 18.64
N GLY A 76 29.98 -29.34 17.68
CA GLY A 76 30.92 -30.04 16.79
C GLY A 76 30.26 -31.05 15.84
N LEU A 77 28.99 -30.81 15.49
CA LEU A 77 28.21 -31.66 14.58
C LEU A 77 28.29 -31.09 13.17
N GLU A 78 28.41 -31.97 12.18
CA GLU A 78 28.50 -31.58 10.77
C GLU A 78 27.11 -31.32 10.15
N GLU A 79 26.06 -31.97 10.67
CA GLU A 79 24.68 -31.81 10.19
C GLU A 79 23.64 -31.98 11.32
N LEU A 80 22.51 -31.27 11.21
CA LEU A 80 21.43 -31.34 12.20
C LEU A 80 20.56 -32.57 11.96
N PRO A 81 20.17 -33.31 13.01
CA PRO A 81 19.28 -34.46 12.87
C PRO A 81 17.94 -34.08 12.20
N GLU A 82 17.56 -34.82 11.15
CA GLU A 82 16.32 -34.59 10.38
C GLU A 82 15.05 -34.63 11.27
N GLU A 83 15.09 -35.35 12.38
CA GLU A 83 13.98 -35.42 13.34
C GLU A 83 13.58 -34.05 13.91
N LEU A 84 14.53 -33.14 14.15
CA LEU A 84 14.22 -31.79 14.65
C LEU A 84 13.50 -30.94 13.60
N LEU A 85 13.83 -31.14 12.32
CA LEU A 85 13.15 -30.52 11.18
C LEU A 85 11.74 -31.09 10.98
N GLN A 86 11.57 -32.40 11.12
CA GLN A 86 10.27 -33.07 10.97
C GLN A 86 9.31 -32.80 12.16
N ALA A 87 9.84 -32.70 13.39
CA ALA A 87 9.06 -32.39 14.59
C ALA A 87 8.41 -30.99 14.53
N ALA A 88 9.09 -30.01 13.92
CA ALA A 88 8.53 -28.67 13.71
C ALA A 88 7.36 -28.67 12.72
N SER A 89 7.48 -29.44 11.64
CA SER A 89 6.50 -29.55 10.55
C SER A 89 5.18 -30.18 11.02
N SER A 90 5.26 -31.29 11.77
CA SER A 90 4.10 -32.03 12.29
C SER A 90 3.27 -31.23 13.31
N ARG A 91 3.90 -30.31 14.06
CA ARG A 91 3.23 -29.42 15.02
C ARG A 91 2.32 -28.39 14.34
N GLY A 92 2.70 -27.94 13.14
CA GLY A 92 1.91 -27.02 12.32
C GLY A 92 0.66 -27.67 11.73
N GLU A 93 0.75 -28.94 11.32
CA GLU A 93 -0.37 -29.69 10.73
C GLU A 93 -1.46 -30.05 11.75
N ARG A 94 -1.09 -30.38 12.99
CA ARG A 94 -2.07 -30.60 14.08
C ARG A 94 -2.93 -29.36 14.32
N ARG A 95 -2.32 -28.17 14.42
CA ARG A 95 -3.07 -26.90 14.59
C ARG A 95 -4.01 -26.56 13.44
N ARG A 96 -3.67 -26.94 12.19
CA ARG A 96 -4.57 -26.72 11.04
C ARG A 96 -5.82 -27.61 11.12
N ARG A 97 -5.65 -28.88 11.51
CA ARG A 97 -6.78 -29.80 11.72
C ARG A 97 -7.74 -29.31 12.81
N ASP A 98 -7.21 -28.79 13.91
CA ASP A 98 -8.03 -28.29 15.02
C ASP A 98 -8.84 -27.03 14.66
N ARG A 99 -8.32 -26.17 13.76
CA ARG A 99 -9.07 -25.02 13.24
C ARG A 99 -10.12 -25.40 12.19
N SER A 100 -9.86 -26.42 11.38
CA SER A 100 -10.86 -26.92 10.42
C SER A 100 -11.99 -27.69 11.11
N SER A 101 -11.72 -28.38 12.23
CA SER A 101 -12.75 -29.07 13.01
C SER A 101 -13.64 -28.10 13.79
N SER A 102 -13.11 -26.96 14.27
CA SER A 102 -13.91 -25.95 14.97
C SER A 102 -14.79 -25.11 14.03
N ALA A 103 -14.44 -24.95 12.75
CA ALA A 103 -15.26 -24.24 11.76
C ALA A 103 -16.48 -25.06 11.28
N ALA A 104 -16.38 -26.41 11.31
CA ALA A 104 -17.50 -27.29 10.95
C ALA A 104 -18.56 -27.45 12.06
N ALA A 105 -18.27 -27.02 13.30
CA ALA A 105 -19.17 -27.15 14.44
C ALA A 105 -20.15 -25.95 14.61
N GLY A 106 -20.09 -24.93 13.75
CA GLY A 106 -20.85 -23.68 13.89
C GLY A 106 -22.17 -23.56 13.10
N LEU A 107 -22.63 -24.61 12.39
CA LEU A 107 -23.86 -24.56 11.59
C LEU A 107 -24.96 -25.42 12.22
N LYS A 108 -25.54 -24.96 13.33
CA LYS A 108 -26.87 -25.42 13.78
C LYS A 108 -27.61 -24.32 14.56
N ALA A 109 -28.89 -24.16 14.22
CA ALA A 109 -29.92 -23.25 14.76
C ALA A 109 -29.81 -21.80 14.27
N SER A 110 -30.81 -21.20 13.61
CA SER A 110 -32.24 -21.23 13.90
C SER A 110 -33.12 -21.08 12.63
N ALA A 111 -34.17 -21.90 12.55
CA ALA A 111 -35.32 -21.66 11.68
C ALA A 111 -36.36 -20.78 12.41
N PRO A 112 -37.07 -19.86 11.75
CA PRO A 112 -38.18 -19.14 12.36
C PRO A 112 -39.49 -19.94 12.24
N GLU A 113 -40.12 -20.23 13.37
CA GLU A 113 -41.47 -20.81 13.47
C GLU A 113 -42.57 -19.76 13.18
N PRO A 114 -43.76 -20.17 12.68
CA PRO A 114 -44.82 -19.28 12.22
C PRO A 114 -45.79 -18.91 13.34
N SER A 115 -46.26 -17.65 13.37
CA SER A 115 -47.40 -17.25 14.20
C SER A 115 -48.59 -16.81 13.33
N SER A 116 -49.71 -17.51 13.52
CA SER A 116 -50.96 -17.36 12.79
C SER A 116 -52.04 -16.66 13.64
N GLY A 117 -52.68 -15.62 13.07
CA GLY A 117 -54.08 -15.21 13.33
C GLY A 117 -54.37 -14.42 14.62
N ARG A 118 -55.32 -13.47 14.71
CA ARG A 118 -56.46 -13.02 13.86
C ARG A 118 -56.84 -11.59 14.33
N HIS A 119 -56.96 -10.62 13.42
CA HIS A 119 -58.19 -10.01 12.85
C HIS A 119 -58.97 -9.00 13.70
N SER A 120 -59.12 -7.79 13.16
CA SER A 120 -60.46 -7.22 12.88
C SER A 120 -60.41 -6.26 11.67
N HIS A 121 -61.56 -6.19 11.00
CA HIS A 121 -61.82 -5.61 9.69
C HIS A 121 -61.92 -4.08 9.67
N SER A 122 -61.65 -3.49 8.49
CA SER A 122 -62.59 -2.66 7.68
C SER A 122 -61.77 -1.71 6.77
N GLN A 123 -61.63 -1.97 5.46
CA GLN A 123 -62.41 -1.34 4.36
C GLN A 123 -62.49 0.22 4.46
N ARG A 124 -62.26 1.08 3.44
CA ARG A 124 -62.35 0.94 1.97
C ARG A 124 -61.87 2.24 1.27
N ARG A 125 -61.10 2.09 0.19
CA ARG A 125 -60.99 2.81 -1.12
C ARG A 125 -60.86 4.35 -1.28
N LEU A 126 -59.92 4.68 -2.20
CA LEU A 126 -59.89 5.59 -3.39
C LEU A 126 -60.46 7.02 -3.26
N VAL A 127 -59.93 8.08 -3.89
CA VAL A 127 -59.28 8.29 -5.21
C VAL A 127 -58.59 9.68 -5.17
N GLY A 128 -57.63 9.97 -6.06
CA GLY A 128 -57.33 11.37 -6.41
C GLY A 128 -55.96 11.64 -7.01
N SER A 129 -55.88 11.65 -8.33
CA SER A 129 -54.76 12.00 -9.20
C SER A 129 -54.31 13.47 -9.10
N ALA A 130 -53.01 13.75 -9.22
CA ALA A 130 -52.52 15.00 -9.80
C ALA A 130 -51.07 14.88 -10.33
N GLN A 131 -50.92 15.08 -11.64
CA GLN A 131 -49.66 15.39 -12.31
C GLN A 131 -49.28 16.86 -12.06
N ARG A 132 -47.98 17.19 -11.94
CA ARG A 132 -47.37 18.43 -12.47
C ARG A 132 -45.85 18.42 -12.29
N SER A 133 -45.11 18.41 -13.39
CA SER A 133 -44.33 19.53 -13.96
C SER A 133 -43.06 19.89 -13.16
N GLY A 134 -41.93 19.33 -13.60
CA GLY A 134 -40.60 19.83 -13.26
C GLY A 134 -40.21 20.96 -14.20
N THR A 135 -40.01 22.15 -13.65
CA THR A 135 -39.54 23.36 -14.34
C THR A 135 -38.18 23.77 -13.78
N SER A 136 -37.32 24.25 -14.69
CA SER A 136 -36.27 25.28 -14.53
C SER A 136 -35.07 25.04 -13.59
N SER A 137 -33.90 24.89 -14.22
CA SER A 137 -32.58 25.50 -13.91
C SER A 137 -32.65 26.84 -13.13
N PRO A 138 -31.62 27.26 -12.35
CA PRO A 138 -30.26 27.50 -12.87
C PRO A 138 -29.06 27.28 -11.92
N GLU A 139 -27.88 27.37 -12.55
CA GLU A 139 -26.52 27.50 -12.00
C GLU A 139 -26.36 28.43 -10.78
N PRO A 140 -25.29 28.21 -10.01
CA PRO A 140 -24.45 29.35 -9.63
C PRO A 140 -22.93 29.08 -9.77
N GLY A 141 -22.27 29.91 -10.56
CA GLY A 141 -21.51 31.02 -9.98
C GLY A 141 -20.06 30.72 -9.56
N LEU A 142 -19.15 31.04 -10.48
CA LEU A 142 -17.74 31.36 -10.22
C LEU A 142 -17.59 32.35 -9.06
N ARG A 143 -16.76 32.03 -8.07
CA ARG A 143 -16.24 33.03 -7.12
C ARG A 143 -14.78 32.79 -6.76
N SER A 144 -13.96 33.66 -7.34
CA SER A 144 -12.84 34.41 -6.76
C SER A 144 -11.70 33.67 -6.03
N ARG A 145 -10.56 33.71 -6.72
CA ARG A 145 -9.18 33.78 -6.19
C ARG A 145 -9.07 34.56 -4.89
N GLU A 146 -8.46 33.96 -3.88
CA GLU A 146 -7.73 34.68 -2.84
C GLU A 146 -6.24 34.31 -2.90
N ARG A 147 -5.42 35.36 -2.94
CA ARG A 147 -3.96 35.34 -2.91
C ARG A 147 -3.52 35.26 -1.45
N GLY A 148 -2.89 34.16 -1.06
CA GLY A 148 -2.13 34.07 0.19
C GLY A 148 -0.69 34.52 -0.06
N THR A 149 -0.33 35.68 0.46
CA THR A 149 1.05 36.18 0.52
C THR A 149 1.82 35.46 1.64
N THR A 150 2.92 34.80 1.31
CA THR A 150 3.87 34.25 2.28
C THR A 150 4.90 35.32 2.66
N SER A 151 4.93 35.75 3.92
CA SER A 151 6.08 36.45 4.50
C SER A 151 6.31 35.96 5.94
N SER A 152 7.31 35.11 6.13
CA SER A 152 7.91 34.91 7.44
C SER A 152 9.42 34.74 7.26
N SER A 153 10.11 35.88 7.33
CA SER A 153 11.55 35.95 7.54
C SER A 153 11.83 35.69 9.01
N ASN A 154 12.47 34.58 9.35
CA ASN A 154 13.07 34.39 10.66
C ASN A 154 14.60 34.38 10.50
N LYS A 155 15.23 35.51 10.81
CA LYS A 155 16.69 35.64 10.92
C LYS A 155 17.11 35.03 12.26
N GLY A 156 17.67 33.83 12.19
CA GLY A 156 18.32 33.16 13.31
C GLY A 156 19.67 33.80 13.65
N SER A 157 19.88 34.00 14.94
CA SER A 157 20.95 34.73 15.60
C SER A 157 22.37 34.25 15.28
N LYS A 158 23.25 35.23 15.08
CA LYS A 158 24.71 35.09 15.08
C LYS A 158 25.18 35.07 16.54
N VAL A 159 25.59 33.90 17.03
CA VAL A 159 26.26 33.75 18.33
C VAL A 159 27.76 33.91 18.09
N GLY A 160 28.38 34.81 18.85
CA GLY A 160 29.83 35.01 18.86
C GLY A 160 30.55 34.14 19.88
N GLY A 161 31.88 34.19 19.82
CA GLY A 161 32.76 33.98 20.98
C GLY A 161 33.61 32.71 20.96
N GLY A 162 34.92 32.90 21.09
CA GLY A 162 35.95 31.88 21.34
C GLY A 162 36.96 31.79 20.20
N GLY A 163 38.21 32.28 20.27
CA GLY A 163 39.03 32.58 21.43
C GLY A 163 39.99 31.42 21.69
N TYR A 164 41.26 31.65 21.31
CA TYR A 164 42.48 30.82 21.46
C TYR A 164 42.67 29.67 20.49
#